data_AF-A0A3Q9SAR7-F1
#
_entry.id   AF-A0A3Q9SAR7-F1
#
_cell.length_a   1.000
_cell.length_b   1.000
_cell.length_c   1.000
_cell.angle_alpha   90.00
_cell.angle_beta   90.00
_cell.angle_gamma   90.00
#
_symmetry.space_group_name_H-M   'P 1'
#
loop_
_entity.id
_entity.type
_entity.pdbx_description
1 polymer ?
#
loop_
_entity_poly.entity_id
_entity_poly.type
_entity_poly.pdbx_seq_one_letter_code
_entity_poly.pdbx_strand_id
1 'polypeptide(L)'
;MGVYNPIEANTTDMTDTEFEKYVASLVKQMSEKEGIKCSVKHNYIARVNDGNYQIDVIAEYTFLGGQFIILIECKKYKNPVPREKVEILYNRIRSIGAHKGMLFSTSRFQQGAIDFAKKHGIALVQVIDGELLYNVKSVNIEKVEIPPWVNLPRYCGVMVRKVDNGIGCSVITKEYDDAIVNFIMN
;
A
#
# COMPACT_ATOMS: atom_id res chain seq x y z
N MET A 1 22.39 5.37 -18.78
CA MET A 1 21.48 4.20 -18.79
C MET A 1 20.56 4.34 -17.60
N GLY A 2 19.25 4.52 -17.84
CA GLY A 2 18.27 4.72 -16.77
C GLY A 2 18.03 3.41 -16.04
N VAL A 3 18.22 3.40 -14.72
CA VAL A 3 17.77 2.32 -13.86
C VAL A 3 16.23 2.29 -13.95
N TYR A 4 15.66 1.16 -14.36
CA TYR A 4 14.21 1.00 -14.42
C TYR A 4 13.63 1.28 -13.02
N ASN A 5 12.80 2.33 -12.94
CA ASN A 5 12.18 2.75 -11.71
C ASN A 5 10.74 2.20 -11.70
N PRO A 6 10.44 1.16 -10.90
CA PRO A 6 9.09 0.55 -10.85
C PRO A 6 8.00 1.56 -10.44
N ILE A 7 8.42 2.75 -9.98
CA ILE A 7 7.58 3.87 -9.58
C ILE A 7 7.10 4.71 -10.78
N GLU A 8 7.75 4.67 -11.95
CA GLU A 8 7.55 5.68 -13.01
C GLU A 8 6.35 5.48 -13.94
N ALA A 9 5.87 4.25 -14.14
CA ALA A 9 4.78 4.00 -15.06
C ALA A 9 3.87 2.88 -14.57
N ASN A 10 2.63 3.22 -14.19
CA ASN A 10 1.51 2.28 -14.18
C ASN A 10 0.16 2.98 -14.28
N THR A 11 -0.72 2.38 -15.09
CA THR A 11 -2.16 2.59 -15.02
C THR A 11 -2.78 1.22 -14.87
N THR A 12 -3.26 0.89 -13.68
CA THR A 12 -4.09 -0.30 -13.50
C THR A 12 -5.42 -0.09 -14.24
N ASP A 13 -5.95 -1.13 -14.85
CA ASP A 13 -7.27 -1.16 -15.48
C ASP A 13 -8.42 -1.30 -14.46
N MET A 14 -8.11 -1.60 -13.19
CA MET A 14 -9.08 -1.65 -12.08
C MET A 14 -9.91 -0.36 -11.97
N THR A 15 -11.22 -0.46 -11.76
CA THR A 15 -12.07 0.63 -11.24
C THR A 15 -11.63 1.03 -9.82
N ASP A 16 -12.12 2.17 -9.32
CA ASP A 16 -11.81 2.61 -7.94
C ASP A 16 -12.24 1.57 -6.91
N THR A 17 -13.46 1.05 -7.03
CA THR A 17 -14.00 0.00 -6.15
C THR A 17 -13.22 -1.31 -6.25
N GLU A 18 -12.79 -1.72 -7.44
CA GLU A 18 -11.97 -2.92 -7.60
C GLU A 18 -10.59 -2.75 -6.96
N PHE A 19 -10.01 -1.57 -7.09
CA PHE A 19 -8.73 -1.25 -6.46
C PHE A 19 -8.83 -1.31 -4.92
N GLU A 20 -9.86 -0.70 -4.34
CA GLU A 20 -10.08 -0.73 -2.90
C GLU A 20 -10.33 -2.16 -2.38
N LYS A 21 -11.13 -2.95 -3.11
CA LYS A 21 -11.37 -4.37 -2.78
C LYS A 21 -10.11 -5.22 -2.91
N TYR A 22 -9.29 -4.97 -3.93
CA TYR A 22 -7.98 -5.62 -4.08
C TYR A 22 -7.11 -5.34 -2.85
N VAL A 23 -6.98 -4.07 -2.44
CA VAL A 23 -6.20 -3.70 -1.25
C VAL A 23 -6.75 -4.37 0.01
N ALA A 24 -8.07 -4.38 0.22
CA ALA A 24 -8.69 -5.08 1.34
C ALA A 24 -8.36 -6.57 1.34
N SER A 25 -8.44 -7.23 0.18
CA SER A 25 -8.10 -8.65 0.04
C SER A 25 -6.63 -8.93 0.31
N LEU A 26 -5.73 -8.06 -0.14
CA LEU A 26 -4.29 -8.20 0.02
C LEU A 26 -3.92 -8.15 1.51
N VAL A 27 -4.41 -7.15 2.23
CA VAL A 27 -4.18 -6.99 3.68
C VAL A 27 -4.77 -8.16 4.47
N LYS A 28 -5.97 -8.61 4.10
CA LYS A 28 -6.60 -9.77 4.74
C LYS A 28 -5.77 -11.05 4.54
N GLN A 29 -5.34 -11.33 3.32
CA GLN A 29 -4.54 -12.52 3.01
C GLN A 29 -3.21 -12.55 3.76
N MET A 30 -2.53 -11.40 3.89
CA MET A 30 -1.27 -11.30 4.65
C MET A 30 -1.49 -11.56 6.13
N SER A 31 -2.55 -10.99 6.69
CA SER A 31 -2.91 -11.23 8.09
C SER A 31 -3.21 -12.71 8.36
N GLU A 32 -3.97 -13.35 7.47
CA GLU A 32 -4.33 -14.76 7.58
C GLU A 32 -3.11 -15.68 7.42
N LYS A 33 -2.17 -15.35 6.53
CA LYS A 33 -0.92 -16.09 6.34
C LYS A 33 -0.06 -16.10 7.61
N GLU A 34 0.02 -14.99 8.32
CA GLU A 34 0.72 -14.87 9.60
C GLU A 34 -0.08 -15.45 10.79
N GLY A 35 -1.27 -16.01 10.55
CA GLY A 35 -2.13 -16.55 11.61
C GLY A 35 -2.72 -15.47 12.53
N ILE A 36 -2.73 -14.20 12.10
CA ILE A 36 -3.22 -13.08 12.88
C ILE A 36 -4.70 -12.87 12.60
N LYS A 37 -5.52 -12.96 13.65
CA LYS A 37 -6.96 -12.68 13.55
C LYS A 37 -7.20 -11.21 13.20
N CYS A 38 -7.74 -10.99 12.00
CA CYS A 38 -8.03 -9.66 11.48
C CYS A 38 -9.46 -9.58 10.93
N SER A 39 -10.13 -8.45 11.17
CA SER A 39 -11.37 -8.04 10.51
C SER A 39 -11.03 -6.91 9.53
N VAL A 40 -11.21 -7.15 8.23
CA VAL A 40 -10.99 -6.14 7.19
C VAL A 40 -12.34 -5.75 6.60
N LYS A 41 -12.66 -4.45 6.61
CA LYS A 41 -13.91 -3.90 6.05
C LYS A 41 -13.58 -2.86 4.99
N HIS A 42 -14.24 -2.96 3.86
CA HIS A 42 -14.20 -1.99 2.76
C HIS A 42 -15.34 -0.98 2.91
N ASN A 43 -15.12 0.27 2.49
CA ASN A 43 -16.08 1.37 2.49
C ASN A 43 -16.73 1.60 3.86
N TYR A 44 -15.90 1.75 4.89
CA TYR A 44 -16.34 1.86 6.27
C TYR A 44 -16.60 3.32 6.66
N ILE A 45 -17.71 3.58 7.35
CA ILE A 45 -18.02 4.90 7.91
C ILE A 45 -17.65 4.91 9.39
N ALA A 46 -16.53 5.54 9.72
CA ALA A 46 -16.14 5.80 11.10
C ALA A 46 -16.93 7.00 11.63
N ARG A 47 -17.68 6.80 12.71
CA ARG A 47 -18.45 7.85 13.38
C ARG A 47 -17.73 8.26 14.65
N VAL A 48 -17.28 9.50 14.70
CA VAL A 48 -16.49 10.05 15.80
C VAL A 48 -17.02 11.43 16.18
N ASN A 49 -16.52 11.98 17.28
CA ASN A 49 -17.09 13.19 17.88
C ASN A 49 -16.98 14.44 16.96
N ASP A 50 -15.99 14.47 16.07
CA ASP A 50 -15.75 15.55 15.12
C ASP A 50 -16.36 15.29 13.73
N GLY A 51 -17.09 14.18 13.54
CA GLY A 51 -17.87 13.91 12.34
C GLY A 51 -17.83 12.45 11.87
N ASN A 52 -18.28 12.25 10.63
CA ASN A 52 -18.24 10.94 9.98
C ASN A 52 -17.14 10.94 8.91
N TYR A 53 -16.24 9.96 8.97
CA TYR A 53 -15.20 9.76 7.97
C TYR A 53 -15.49 8.48 7.19
N GLN A 54 -15.58 8.60 5.88
CA GLN A 54 -15.55 7.44 4.99
C GLN A 54 -14.08 7.02 4.81
N ILE A 55 -13.81 5.76 5.14
CA ILE A 55 -12.51 5.12 5.05
C ILE A 55 -12.60 4.01 4.02
N ASP A 56 -11.69 4.04 3.04
CA ASP A 56 -11.70 3.09 1.92
C ASP A 56 -11.57 1.65 2.45
N VAL A 57 -10.60 1.40 3.34
CA VAL A 57 -10.44 0.12 4.04
C VAL A 57 -10.03 0.34 5.50
N ILE A 58 -10.63 -0.41 6.42
CA ILE A 58 -10.19 -0.50 7.83
C ILE A 58 -9.81 -1.94 8.15
N ALA A 59 -8.67 -2.11 8.81
CA ALA A 59 -8.21 -3.40 9.32
C ALA A 59 -8.13 -3.35 10.85
N GLU A 60 -8.89 -4.23 11.50
CA GLU A 60 -9.02 -4.34 12.94
C GLU A 60 -8.42 -5.67 13.40
N TYR A 61 -7.37 -5.60 14.19
CA TYR A 61 -6.68 -6.75 14.76
C TYR A 61 -7.00 -6.86 16.24
N THR A 62 -7.06 -8.09 16.75
CA THR A 62 -7.23 -8.34 18.18
C THR A 62 -5.97 -9.01 18.72
N PHE A 63 -5.31 -8.37 19.67
CA PHE A 63 -4.10 -8.89 20.31
C PHE A 63 -4.20 -8.71 21.82
N LEU A 64 -4.05 -9.80 22.59
CA LEU A 64 -4.12 -9.82 24.07
C LEU A 64 -5.36 -9.10 24.65
N GLY A 65 -6.50 -9.15 23.95
CA GLY A 65 -7.75 -8.49 24.36
C GLY A 65 -7.85 -7.00 23.98
N GLY A 66 -6.77 -6.40 23.48
CA GLY A 66 -6.77 -5.05 22.89
C GLY A 66 -7.12 -5.07 21.41
N GLN A 67 -7.67 -3.95 20.93
CA GLN A 67 -7.89 -3.71 19.49
C GLN A 67 -6.78 -2.84 18.92
N PHE A 68 -6.23 -3.27 17.79
CA PHE A 68 -5.26 -2.53 17.01
C PHE A 68 -5.87 -2.20 15.65
N ILE A 69 -5.91 -0.92 15.30
CA ILE A 69 -6.67 -0.42 14.13
C ILE A 69 -5.70 0.20 13.13
N ILE A 70 -5.81 -0.19 11.87
CA ILE A 70 -5.12 0.41 10.73
C ILE A 70 -6.14 1.02 9.79
N LEU A 71 -5.97 2.30 9.46
CA LEU A 71 -6.74 2.96 8.41
C LEU A 71 -5.99 2.86 7.09
N ILE A 72 -6.70 2.52 6.03
CA ILE A 72 -6.12 2.34 4.71
C ILE A 72 -6.91 3.19 3.72
N GLU A 73 -6.19 4.06 3.02
CA GLU A 73 -6.73 4.94 1.98
C GLU A 73 -6.18 4.49 0.62
N CYS A 74 -7.04 4.48 -0.38
CA CYS A 74 -6.74 4.11 -1.75
C CYS A 74 -6.84 5.36 -2.63
N LYS A 75 -5.83 5.60 -3.47
CA LYS A 75 -5.80 6.73 -4.41
C LYS A 75 -5.44 6.23 -5.80
N LYS A 76 -6.45 5.97 -6.63
CA LYS A 76 -6.29 5.61 -8.04
C LYS A 76 -5.99 6.85 -8.88
N TYR A 77 -4.73 7.27 -8.90
CA TYR A 77 -4.30 8.46 -9.64
C TYR A 77 -3.43 8.10 -10.84
N LYS A 78 -3.37 9.04 -11.80
CA LYS A 78 -2.35 9.04 -12.87
C LYS A 78 -1.13 9.87 -12.45
N ASN A 79 -1.38 11.00 -11.82
CA ASN A 79 -0.34 11.92 -11.34
C ASN A 79 0.20 11.52 -9.96
N PRO A 80 1.42 11.94 -9.62
CA PRO A 80 2.02 11.66 -8.33
C PRO A 80 1.15 12.12 -7.18
N VAL A 81 0.96 11.25 -6.19
CA VAL A 81 0.18 11.54 -4.99
C VAL A 81 0.87 12.66 -4.20
N PRO A 82 0.16 13.77 -3.96
CA PRO A 82 0.72 14.91 -3.24
C PRO A 82 0.76 14.64 -1.73
N ARG A 83 1.62 15.39 -1.04
CA ARG A 83 1.79 15.33 0.42
C ARG A 83 0.47 15.50 1.18
N GLU A 84 -0.40 16.38 0.70
CA GLU A 84 -1.73 16.65 1.27
C GLU A 84 -2.53 15.36 1.53
N LYS A 85 -2.48 14.36 0.64
CA LYS A 85 -3.23 13.11 0.84
C LYS A 85 -2.72 12.29 2.00
N VAL A 86 -1.40 12.32 2.25
CA VAL A 86 -0.79 11.66 3.41
C VAL A 86 -1.15 12.41 4.70
N GLU A 87 -1.16 13.75 4.67
CA GLU A 87 -1.56 14.59 5.81
C GLU A 87 -3.03 14.38 6.20
N ILE A 88 -3.93 14.27 5.22
CA ILE A 88 -5.35 13.94 5.45
C ILE A 88 -5.49 12.59 6.15
N LEU A 89 -4.78 11.55 5.67
CA LEU A 89 -4.78 10.25 6.33
C LEU A 89 -4.23 10.35 7.77
N TYR A 90 -3.13 11.07 7.98
CA TYR A 90 -2.57 11.29 9.31
C TYR A 90 -3.57 11.91 10.29
N ASN A 91 -4.32 12.92 9.83
CA ASN A 91 -5.35 13.56 10.64
C ASN A 91 -6.50 12.59 10.95
N ARG A 92 -6.94 11.77 9.99
CA ARG A 92 -7.98 10.74 10.21
C ARG A 92 -7.55 9.69 11.23
N ILE A 93 -6.29 9.24 11.19
CA ILE A 93 -5.73 8.32 12.19
C ILE A 93 -5.91 8.91 13.59
N ARG A 94 -5.58 10.20 13.77
CA ARG A 94 -5.69 10.90 15.06
C ARG A 94 -7.12 11.13 15.51
N SER A 95 -8.01 11.56 14.62
CA SER A 95 -9.44 11.77 14.95
C SER A 95 -10.13 10.46 15.32
N ILE A 96 -9.81 9.36 14.63
CA ILE A 96 -10.42 8.04 14.87
C ILE A 96 -9.76 7.30 16.03
N GLY A 97 -8.54 7.67 16.43
CA GLY A 97 -7.75 6.92 17.41
C GLY A 97 -7.21 5.60 16.84
N ALA A 98 -6.95 5.56 15.54
CA ALA A 98 -6.28 4.43 14.92
C ALA A 98 -4.77 4.43 15.24
N HIS A 99 -4.14 3.26 15.13
CA HIS A 99 -2.76 3.07 15.55
C HIS A 99 -1.77 3.29 14.40
N LYS A 100 -2.14 2.89 13.19
CA LYS A 100 -1.33 3.05 11.98
C LYS A 100 -2.20 3.47 10.80
N GLY A 101 -1.53 3.93 9.74
CA GLY A 101 -2.17 4.14 8.46
C GLY A 101 -1.31 3.70 7.29
N MET A 102 -1.99 3.30 6.22
CA MET A 102 -1.37 2.96 4.95
C MET A 102 -2.07 3.72 3.82
N LEU A 103 -1.29 4.25 2.88
CA LEU A 103 -1.80 4.89 1.67
C LEU A 103 -1.39 4.06 0.46
N PHE A 104 -2.38 3.45 -0.18
CA PHE A 104 -2.21 2.69 -1.41
C PHE A 104 -2.51 3.59 -2.61
N SER A 105 -1.69 3.53 -3.66
CA SER A 105 -1.93 4.27 -4.89
C SER A 105 -1.51 3.50 -6.13
N THR A 106 -2.18 3.76 -7.25
CA THR A 106 -1.75 3.27 -8.57
C THR A 106 -0.66 4.15 -9.19
N SER A 107 -0.34 5.29 -8.56
CA SER A 107 0.73 6.20 -8.99
C SER A 107 1.81 6.32 -7.93
N ARG A 108 2.90 6.98 -8.31
CA ARG A 108 4.01 7.33 -7.44
C ARG A 108 3.63 8.35 -6.39
N PHE A 109 4.48 8.49 -5.37
CA PHE A 109 4.35 9.52 -4.35
C PHE A 109 5.33 10.66 -4.62
N GLN A 110 4.93 11.91 -4.34
CA GLN A 110 5.84 13.04 -4.36
C GLN A 110 6.88 12.92 -3.23
N GLN A 111 8.06 13.51 -3.40
CA GLN A 111 9.12 13.46 -2.38
C GLN A 111 8.63 13.95 -1.01
N GLY A 112 7.90 15.07 -0.98
CA GLY A 112 7.31 15.61 0.25
C GLY A 112 6.26 14.68 0.90
N ALA A 113 5.58 13.84 0.13
CA ALA A 113 4.67 12.82 0.64
C ALA A 113 5.45 11.69 1.32
N ILE A 114 6.54 11.22 0.70
CA ILE A 114 7.41 10.18 1.24
C ILE A 114 8.09 10.64 2.53
N ASP A 115 8.61 11.88 2.54
CA ASP A 115 9.29 12.45 3.71
C ASP A 115 8.31 12.62 4.88
N PHE A 116 7.08 13.07 4.60
CA PHE A 116 6.04 13.19 5.62
C PHE A 116 5.62 11.81 6.15
N ALA A 117 5.39 10.83 5.27
CA ALA A 117 5.00 9.48 5.66
C ALA A 117 6.03 8.82 6.57
N LYS A 118 7.34 8.94 6.26
CA LYS A 118 8.42 8.45 7.13
C LYS A 118 8.38 9.10 8.51
N LYS A 119 8.23 10.42 8.57
CA LYS A 119 8.21 11.16 9.85
C LYS A 119 7.03 10.77 10.74
N HIS A 120 5.89 10.42 10.13
CA HIS A 120 4.63 10.19 10.83
C HIS A 120 4.19 8.71 10.90
N GLY A 121 5.06 7.78 10.49
CA GLY A 121 4.80 6.34 10.59
C GLY A 121 3.66 5.84 9.70
N ILE A 122 3.55 6.39 8.49
CA ILE A 122 2.55 5.98 7.48
C ILE A 122 3.24 5.15 6.41
N ALA A 123 2.68 3.98 6.07
CA ALA A 123 3.17 3.19 4.95
C ALA A 123 2.64 3.76 3.64
N LEU A 124 3.52 3.84 2.62
CA LEU A 124 3.15 4.19 1.26
C LEU A 124 3.34 2.96 0.40
N VAL A 125 2.30 2.54 -0.32
CA VAL A 125 2.33 1.35 -1.18
C VAL A 125 1.83 1.72 -2.56
N GLN A 126 2.68 1.55 -3.56
CA GLN A 126 2.27 1.68 -4.95
C GLN A 126 1.81 0.32 -5.47
N VAL A 127 0.61 0.22 -6.03
CA VAL A 127 0.13 -0.98 -6.69
C VAL A 127 0.42 -0.89 -8.18
N ILE A 128 1.11 -1.90 -8.68
CA ILE A 128 1.63 -1.97 -10.05
C ILE A 128 1.19 -3.26 -10.71
N ASP A 129 1.25 -3.30 -12.04
CA ASP A 129 1.09 -4.55 -12.78
C ASP A 129 2.20 -5.52 -12.37
N GLY A 130 1.84 -6.76 -12.05
CA GLY A 130 2.80 -7.76 -11.58
C GLY A 130 3.73 -8.25 -12.69
N GLU A 131 3.41 -8.05 -13.97
CA GLU A 131 4.35 -8.24 -15.08
C GLU A 131 5.63 -7.41 -14.90
N LEU A 132 5.52 -6.25 -14.26
CA LEU A 132 6.68 -5.39 -14.01
C LEU A 132 7.66 -5.98 -13.00
N LEU A 133 7.25 -6.96 -12.19
CA LEU A 133 8.17 -7.73 -11.34
C LEU A 133 9.19 -8.53 -12.15
N TYR A 134 8.83 -8.93 -13.37
CA TYR A 134 9.70 -9.69 -14.25
C TYR A 134 10.84 -8.81 -14.80
N ASN A 135 10.52 -7.56 -15.14
CA ASN A 135 11.47 -6.59 -15.70
C ASN A 135 12.55 -6.13 -14.71
N VAL A 136 12.31 -6.24 -13.39
CA VAL A 136 13.28 -5.82 -12.37
C VAL A 136 14.47 -6.78 -12.23
N LYS A 137 14.39 -8.00 -12.78
CA LYS A 137 15.46 -8.99 -12.71
C LYS A 137 16.42 -8.95 -13.91
N SER A 138 16.04 -8.32 -15.02
CA SER A 138 16.88 -8.23 -16.23
C SER A 138 17.58 -6.88 -16.31
N VAL A 139 18.92 -6.90 -16.29
CA VAL A 139 19.79 -5.71 -16.42
C VAL A 139 19.64 -5.05 -17.81
N ASN A 140 19.00 -5.72 -18.78
CA ASN A 140 18.78 -5.21 -20.13
C ASN A 140 17.31 -4.84 -20.39
N ILE A 141 17.14 -3.63 -20.95
CA ILE A 141 15.88 -2.89 -21.14
C ILE A 141 15.18 -3.31 -22.45
N GLU A 142 15.05 -4.60 -22.69
CA GLU A 142 14.13 -5.08 -23.71
C GLU A 142 12.92 -5.69 -22.99
N LYS A 143 11.70 -5.39 -23.45
CA LYS A 143 10.49 -6.05 -22.97
C LYS A 143 10.68 -7.55 -23.19
N VAL A 144 11.05 -8.27 -22.14
CA VAL A 144 11.19 -9.72 -22.22
C VAL A 144 9.78 -10.30 -22.27
N GLU A 145 9.48 -11.11 -23.28
CA GLU A 145 8.25 -11.89 -23.28
C GLU A 145 8.24 -12.80 -22.07
N ILE A 146 7.21 -12.67 -21.23
CA ILE A 146 7.08 -13.47 -20.01
C ILE A 146 6.81 -14.92 -20.44
N PRO A 147 7.66 -15.88 -20.05
CA PRO A 147 7.44 -17.26 -20.45
C PRO A 147 6.10 -17.81 -19.91
N PRO A 148 5.34 -18.62 -20.67
CA PRO A 148 3.99 -19.06 -20.30
C PRO A 148 3.89 -19.82 -18.97
N TRP A 149 5.00 -20.40 -18.49
CA TRP A 149 5.05 -21.14 -17.23
C TRP A 149 5.27 -20.24 -15.99
N VAL A 150 5.57 -18.96 -16.19
CA VAL A 150 5.76 -18.02 -15.08
C VAL A 150 4.38 -17.55 -14.62
N ASN A 151 3.98 -18.01 -13.43
CA ASN A 151 2.77 -17.53 -12.79
C ASN A 151 3.06 -16.23 -12.02
N LEU A 152 2.86 -15.08 -12.66
CA LEU A 152 2.96 -13.77 -12.01
C LEU A 152 1.60 -13.35 -11.45
N PRO A 153 1.57 -12.70 -10.27
CA PRO A 153 0.33 -12.09 -9.81
C PRO A 153 -0.08 -10.99 -10.80
N ARG A 154 -1.38 -10.80 -11.02
CA ARG A 154 -1.86 -9.71 -11.90
C ARG A 154 -1.43 -8.32 -11.40
N TYR A 155 -1.43 -8.12 -10.09
CA TYR A 155 -0.94 -6.90 -9.46
C TYR A 155 -0.08 -7.24 -8.24
N CYS A 156 0.86 -6.36 -7.94
CA CYS A 156 1.64 -6.41 -6.70
C CYS A 156 1.76 -5.01 -6.07
N GLY A 157 2.04 -4.98 -4.78
CA GLY A 157 2.41 -3.76 -4.08
C GLY A 157 3.91 -3.51 -4.13
N VAL A 158 4.31 -2.26 -4.09
CA VAL A 158 5.69 -1.81 -3.86
C VAL A 158 5.63 -0.82 -2.71
N MET A 159 6.10 -1.23 -1.54
CA MET A 159 6.24 -0.33 -0.40
C MET A 159 7.40 0.63 -0.66
N VAL A 160 7.10 1.92 -0.59
CA VAL A 160 8.03 3.02 -0.83
C VAL A 160 8.42 3.65 0.51
N ARG A 161 9.72 3.75 0.79
CA ARG A 161 10.25 4.34 2.02
C ARG A 161 11.43 5.26 1.76
N LYS A 162 11.57 6.31 2.57
CA LYS A 162 12.75 7.17 2.55
C LYS A 162 13.91 6.49 3.27
N VAL A 163 15.03 6.30 2.58
CA VAL A 163 16.32 5.85 3.13
C VAL A 163 17.34 6.98 3.07
N ASP A 164 18.50 6.83 3.70
CA ASP A 164 19.48 7.91 3.85
C ASP A 164 19.92 8.48 2.49
N ASN A 165 20.15 7.61 1.51
CA ASN A 165 20.59 7.98 0.16
C ASN A 165 19.55 7.70 -0.93
N GLY A 166 18.26 7.98 -0.65
CA GLY A 166 17.22 7.95 -1.68
C GLY A 166 15.91 7.29 -1.24
N ILE A 167 15.34 6.49 -2.13
CA ILE A 167 14.08 5.78 -1.92
C ILE A 167 14.36 4.28 -1.91
N GLY A 168 13.98 3.62 -0.83
CA GLY A 168 13.95 2.16 -0.75
C GLY A 168 12.59 1.63 -1.22
N CYS A 169 12.62 0.53 -1.94
CA CYS A 169 11.43 -0.17 -2.44
C CYS A 169 11.45 -1.62 -1.96
N SER A 170 10.30 -2.10 -1.47
CA SER A 170 10.10 -3.51 -1.13
C SER A 170 8.86 -4.02 -1.86
N VAL A 171 9.01 -5.08 -2.63
CA VAL A 171 7.88 -5.74 -3.30
C VAL A 171 7.01 -6.43 -2.26
N ILE A 172 5.70 -6.34 -2.48
CA ILE A 172 4.65 -6.93 -1.67
C ILE A 172 3.79 -7.82 -2.57
N THR A 173 3.84 -9.13 -2.32
CA THR A 173 2.93 -10.13 -2.91
C THR A 173 2.41 -11.06 -1.81
N LYS A 174 1.65 -12.09 -2.19
CA LYS A 174 1.26 -13.15 -1.27
C LYS A 174 2.47 -13.94 -0.73
N GLU A 175 3.49 -14.10 -1.56
CA GLU A 175 4.73 -14.80 -1.25
C GLU A 175 5.71 -13.92 -0.47
N TYR A 176 5.75 -12.61 -0.77
CA TYR A 176 6.66 -11.64 -0.17
C TYR A 176 5.89 -10.54 0.58
N ASP A 177 5.72 -10.67 1.89
CA ASP A 177 4.93 -9.74 2.72
C ASP A 177 5.68 -9.23 3.96
N ASP A 178 6.95 -9.60 4.14
CA ASP A 178 7.78 -9.16 5.26
C ASP A 178 7.73 -7.64 5.47
N ALA A 179 7.73 -6.85 4.40
CA ALA A 179 7.73 -5.39 4.50
C ALA A 179 6.46 -4.83 5.16
N ILE A 180 5.29 -5.37 4.78
CA ILE A 180 4.01 -4.91 5.33
C ILE A 180 3.75 -5.52 6.71
N VAL A 181 4.11 -6.78 6.93
CA VAL A 181 4.04 -7.42 8.25
C VAL A 181 4.93 -6.67 9.25
N ASN A 182 6.18 -6.37 8.89
CA ASN A 182 7.08 -5.59 9.76
C ASN A 182 6.53 -4.19 10.06
N PHE A 183 5.89 -3.53 9.09
CA PHE A 183 5.24 -2.23 9.34
C PHE A 183 4.04 -2.35 10.28
N ILE A 184 3.25 -3.42 10.17
CA ILE A 184 2.10 -3.66 11.05
C ILE A 184 2.56 -3.90 12.49
N MET A 185 3.65 -4.65 12.66
CA MET A 185 4.12 -5.12 13.97
C MET A 185 5.04 -4.13 14.71
N ASN A 186 5.62 -3.13 14.02
CA ASN A 186 6.51 -2.11 14.61
C ASN A 186 5.99 -0.71 14.30
#